data_AF-A0A3M6Z5W0-F1
#
_entry.id   AF-A0A3M6Z5W0-F1
#
_cell.length_a   1.000
_cell.length_b   1.000
_cell.length_c   1.000
_cell.angle_alpha   90.00
_cell.angle_beta   90.00
_cell.angle_gamma   90.00
#
_symmetry.space_group_name_H-M   'P 1'
#
loop_
_entity.id
_entity.type
_entity.pdbx_description
1 polymer ?
#
loop_
_entity_poly.entity_id
_entity_poly.type
_entity_poly.pdbx_seq_one_letter_code
_entity_poly.pdbx_strand_id
1 'polypeptide(L)'
;MFKKSTPPPPEMSGQKTPTADTTSPTSSTAGSRSSTPNPGGNTKDAEKLPDGRTPDDSSKLRTFLSILKRFIGVTDIAAVRFSLPAQLLEPIPNLEYWHYLDRPETFVAIGDSEDALGRMLGCLRFWFTKDLKYVHGKPCKPYNSTLGEFFRCQWQVEDSAGSLRGEETKPNLQQTVAAPEGGTTKNKPVKVSYLTEQTSHHPPVSAFYVDCPDKGISACGYDQLSAKFTGTSVKVTPGQYNQGIFVTLHRRDNEEYQLTHPAAFLGGFLRGNLYVSVADTCFITCAKNGIKVILHYLEEGYFGKTQNKVEGVVYKCDVEKDKTTKIKDVPDKDVLGRVDGCWIDKVWFSYGPTEFKKV
;
A
#
# COMPACT_ATOMS: atom_id res chain seq x y z
N MET A 1 15.36 -35.10 29.45
CA MET A 1 16.57 -35.54 28.72
C MET A 1 16.14 -36.19 27.41
N PHE A 2 16.01 -35.40 26.33
CA PHE A 2 15.87 -35.88 24.96
C PHE A 2 16.41 -34.77 24.05
N LYS A 3 17.64 -34.93 23.55
CA LYS A 3 18.25 -34.07 22.54
C LYS A 3 17.69 -34.49 21.17
N LYS A 4 16.98 -33.60 20.47
CA LYS A 4 16.71 -33.75 19.05
C LYS A 4 17.94 -33.29 18.26
N SER A 5 18.56 -34.19 17.52
CA SER A 5 19.64 -33.94 16.58
C SER A 5 19.09 -33.39 15.27
N THR A 6 19.62 -32.25 14.81
CA THR A 6 19.41 -31.71 13.47
C THR A 6 20.26 -32.47 12.45
N PRO A 7 19.77 -32.78 11.23
CA PRO A 7 20.59 -33.39 10.19
C PRO A 7 21.49 -32.35 9.50
N PRO A 8 22.66 -32.75 8.98
CA PRO A 8 23.56 -31.86 8.23
C PRO A 8 23.05 -31.60 6.80
N PRO A 9 23.50 -30.50 6.16
CA PRO A 9 23.12 -30.15 4.79
C PRO A 9 23.78 -31.09 3.76
N PRO A 10 23.19 -31.25 2.56
CA PRO A 10 23.69 -32.19 1.56
C PRO A 10 25.01 -31.73 0.92
N GLU A 11 25.93 -32.67 0.74
CA GLU A 11 27.19 -32.51 0.00
C GLU A 11 26.94 -32.32 -1.49
N MET A 12 27.57 -31.29 -2.08
CA MET A 12 27.69 -31.15 -3.53
C MET A 12 28.81 -32.07 -4.05
N SER A 13 28.43 -33.13 -4.75
CA SER A 13 29.37 -33.99 -5.47
C SER A 13 30.01 -33.23 -6.64
N GLY A 14 31.34 -33.27 -6.70
CA GLY A 14 32.17 -32.53 -7.65
C GLY A 14 31.98 -32.90 -9.12
N GLN A 15 32.08 -31.88 -9.97
CA GLN A 15 32.34 -32.03 -11.39
C GLN A 15 33.78 -31.63 -11.71
N LYS A 16 34.42 -32.51 -12.49
CA LYS A 16 35.81 -32.44 -12.96
C LYS A 16 36.09 -31.17 -13.76
N THR A 17 37.20 -30.53 -13.46
CA THR A 17 37.87 -29.51 -14.27
C THR A 17 38.46 -30.15 -15.55
N PRO A 18 38.26 -29.56 -16.73
CA PRO A 18 39.17 -29.74 -17.85
C PRO A 18 40.09 -28.53 -18.01
N THR A 19 41.30 -28.86 -18.45
CA THR A 19 42.50 -28.06 -18.70
C THR A 19 42.31 -26.88 -19.66
N ALA A 20 43.09 -25.84 -19.41
CA ALA A 20 43.25 -24.67 -20.28
C ALA A 20 44.02 -25.04 -21.55
N ASP A 21 43.46 -24.71 -22.71
CA ASP A 21 44.20 -24.53 -23.95
C ASP A 21 44.00 -23.11 -24.47
N THR A 22 45.13 -22.52 -24.85
CA THR A 22 45.31 -21.11 -25.20
C THR A 22 45.16 -20.95 -26.71
N THR A 23 44.05 -20.39 -27.19
CA THR A 23 43.95 -19.90 -28.57
C THR A 23 43.05 -18.67 -28.63
N SER A 24 43.63 -17.56 -29.11
CA SER A 24 43.01 -16.25 -29.32
C SER A 24 41.86 -16.30 -30.34
N PRO A 25 40.76 -15.55 -30.17
CA PRO A 25 39.79 -15.37 -31.24
C PRO A 25 39.86 -13.97 -31.87
N THR A 26 40.12 -13.98 -33.16
CA THR A 26 39.79 -12.97 -34.17
C THR A 26 38.30 -12.62 -34.17
N SER A 27 38.03 -11.36 -34.48
CA SER A 27 36.71 -10.76 -34.70
C SER A 27 35.90 -11.46 -35.80
N SER A 28 34.69 -11.90 -35.49
CA SER A 28 33.63 -12.13 -36.49
C SER A 28 32.24 -11.96 -35.89
N THR A 29 31.56 -10.93 -36.38
CA THR A 29 30.14 -10.61 -36.17
C THR A 29 29.24 -11.71 -36.74
N ALA A 30 28.35 -12.27 -35.92
CA ALA A 30 27.25 -13.13 -36.37
C ALA A 30 25.92 -12.57 -35.84
N GLY A 31 25.06 -12.17 -36.77
CA GLY A 31 23.79 -11.50 -36.49
C GLY A 31 22.70 -12.46 -36.03
N SER A 32 22.07 -12.14 -34.90
CA SER A 32 20.79 -12.72 -34.49
C SER A 32 19.64 -11.94 -35.12
N ARG A 33 18.97 -12.54 -36.10
CA ARG A 33 17.72 -12.03 -36.69
C ARG A 33 16.58 -12.22 -35.69
N SER A 34 16.11 -11.13 -35.07
CA SER A 34 14.77 -11.07 -34.48
C SER A 34 13.82 -10.48 -35.51
N SER A 35 12.87 -11.28 -35.98
CA SER A 35 11.83 -10.86 -36.93
C SER A 35 10.86 -9.86 -36.27
N THR A 36 10.96 -8.59 -36.66
CA THR A 36 9.94 -7.56 -36.44
C THR A 36 8.70 -7.85 -37.32
N PRO A 37 7.47 -7.77 -36.79
CA PRO A 37 6.28 -7.83 -37.64
C PRO A 37 6.15 -6.54 -38.46
N ASN A 38 5.97 -6.68 -39.78
CA ASN A 38 5.63 -5.59 -40.70
C ASN A 38 4.24 -5.03 -40.38
N PRO A 39 4.06 -3.70 -40.21
CA PRO A 39 2.74 -3.09 -40.16
C PRO A 39 2.27 -2.80 -41.60
N GLY A 40 1.82 -3.85 -42.30
CA GLY A 40 1.13 -3.72 -43.58
C GLY A 40 -0.36 -3.96 -43.40
N GLY A 41 -1.17 -2.91 -43.29
CA GLY A 41 -2.63 -3.03 -43.25
C GLY A 41 -3.37 -1.76 -42.83
N ASN A 42 -3.73 -0.93 -43.81
CA ASN A 42 -4.77 0.12 -43.80
C ASN A 42 -5.05 0.84 -42.46
N THR A 43 -4.18 1.76 -42.07
CA THR A 43 -4.56 2.86 -41.18
C THR A 43 -5.14 3.99 -42.01
N LYS A 44 -6.46 4.17 -41.97
CA LYS A 44 -7.06 5.47 -42.30
C LYS A 44 -6.48 6.51 -41.34
N ASP A 45 -6.13 7.65 -41.91
CA ASP A 45 -5.39 8.78 -41.35
C ASP A 45 -5.63 9.05 -39.86
N ALA A 46 -4.60 8.83 -39.04
CA ALA A 46 -4.47 9.50 -37.77
C ALA A 46 -3.91 10.90 -38.06
N GLU A 47 -4.75 11.93 -37.97
CA GLU A 47 -4.33 13.32 -38.07
C GLU A 47 -3.16 13.58 -37.11
N LYS A 48 -2.00 13.95 -37.67
CA LYS A 48 -0.89 14.51 -36.90
C LYS A 48 -1.36 15.86 -36.35
N LEU A 49 -1.53 15.95 -35.03
CA LEU A 49 -1.65 17.25 -34.36
C LEU A 49 -0.31 18.00 -34.52
N PRO A 50 -0.32 19.29 -34.89
CA PRO A 50 0.90 20.09 -34.97
C PRO A 50 1.51 20.28 -33.57
N ASP A 51 2.84 20.22 -33.50
CA ASP A 51 3.61 20.38 -32.26
C ASP A 51 3.25 21.66 -31.51
N GLY A 52 3.10 21.55 -30.18
CA GLY A 52 3.06 22.70 -29.27
C GLY A 52 1.67 23.19 -28.83
N ARG A 53 0.57 22.46 -29.08
CA ARG A 53 -0.73 22.75 -28.44
C ARG A 53 -1.09 21.69 -27.41
N THR A 54 -1.40 22.12 -26.19
CA THR A 54 -2.02 21.27 -25.16
C THR A 54 -3.41 20.84 -25.66
N PRO A 55 -3.75 19.54 -25.68
CA PRO A 55 -5.09 19.10 -26.05
C PRO A 55 -6.14 19.65 -25.08
N ASP A 56 -7.24 20.17 -25.61
CA ASP A 56 -8.43 20.52 -24.84
C ASP A 56 -8.95 19.28 -24.07
N ASP A 57 -9.55 19.48 -22.89
CA ASP A 57 -9.99 18.39 -22.01
C ASP A 57 -11.04 17.49 -22.68
N SER A 58 -11.78 18.03 -23.66
CA SER A 58 -12.69 17.27 -24.53
C SER A 58 -11.98 16.19 -25.36
N SER A 59 -10.73 16.42 -25.78
CA SER A 59 -9.92 15.48 -26.57
C SER A 59 -9.34 14.36 -25.70
N LYS A 60 -8.99 14.68 -24.45
CA LYS A 60 -8.58 13.69 -23.44
C LYS A 60 -9.73 12.75 -23.11
N LEU A 61 -10.94 13.30 -22.91
CA LEU A 61 -12.15 12.54 -22.62
C LEU A 61 -12.50 11.56 -23.76
N ARG A 62 -12.51 12.02 -25.01
CA ARG A 62 -12.79 11.16 -26.17
C ARG A 62 -11.78 10.03 -26.31
N THR A 63 -10.51 10.33 -26.12
CA THR A 63 -9.43 9.33 -26.12
C THR A 63 -9.67 8.31 -25.02
N PHE A 64 -9.98 8.76 -23.80
CA PHE A 64 -10.27 7.89 -22.66
C PHE A 64 -11.49 6.98 -22.90
N LEU A 65 -12.60 7.53 -23.39
CA LEU A 65 -13.81 6.76 -23.73
C LEU A 65 -13.54 5.73 -24.84
N SER A 66 -12.75 6.09 -25.85
CA SER A 66 -12.37 5.15 -26.91
C SER A 66 -11.59 3.95 -26.39
N ILE A 67 -10.80 4.16 -25.33
CA ILE A 67 -10.06 3.09 -24.68
C ILE A 67 -10.99 2.28 -23.76
N LEU A 68 -11.86 2.93 -22.99
CA LEU A 68 -12.84 2.25 -22.12
C LEU A 68 -13.74 1.27 -22.89
N LYS A 69 -14.12 1.61 -24.13
CA LYS A 69 -14.89 0.70 -25.01
C LYS A 69 -14.19 -0.64 -25.24
N ARG A 70 -12.86 -0.72 -25.15
CA ARG A 70 -12.09 -1.96 -25.33
C ARG A 70 -12.16 -2.90 -24.13
N PHE A 71 -12.63 -2.41 -22.97
CA PHE A 71 -12.77 -3.20 -21.74
C PHE A 71 -14.20 -3.70 -21.50
N ILE A 72 -15.17 -3.28 -22.32
CA ILE A 72 -16.55 -3.79 -22.26
C ILE A 72 -16.51 -5.28 -22.64
N GLY A 73 -16.83 -6.16 -21.68
CA GLY A 73 -16.90 -7.61 -21.89
C GLY A 73 -15.62 -8.40 -21.58
N VAL A 74 -14.55 -7.76 -21.10
CA VAL A 74 -13.32 -8.45 -20.67
C VAL A 74 -13.43 -8.83 -19.19
N THR A 75 -13.38 -10.14 -18.89
CA THR A 75 -13.49 -10.67 -17.52
C THR A 75 -12.24 -10.47 -16.68
N ASP A 76 -11.05 -10.43 -17.31
CA ASP A 76 -9.76 -10.20 -16.66
C ASP A 76 -8.94 -9.12 -17.39
N ILE A 77 -8.82 -7.97 -16.76
CA ILE A 77 -8.12 -6.80 -17.32
C ILE A 77 -6.63 -6.84 -17.02
N ALA A 78 -6.17 -7.65 -16.07
CA ALA A 78 -4.75 -7.80 -15.79
C ALA A 78 -4.00 -8.40 -17.00
N ALA A 79 -4.69 -9.23 -17.81
CA ALA A 79 -4.16 -9.76 -19.06
C ALA A 79 -4.20 -8.75 -20.24
N VAL A 80 -5.05 -7.72 -20.16
CA VAL A 80 -5.19 -6.71 -21.21
C VAL A 80 -4.26 -5.53 -20.90
N ARG A 81 -3.09 -5.51 -21.54
CA ARG A 81 -2.11 -4.42 -21.42
C ARG A 81 -2.77 -3.07 -21.75
N PHE A 82 -3.00 -2.27 -20.71
CA PHE A 82 -3.58 -0.94 -20.84
C PHE A 82 -2.48 0.14 -20.86
N SER A 83 -2.21 0.67 -22.04
CA SER A 83 -1.38 1.88 -22.19
C SER A 83 -2.29 3.11 -22.14
N LEU A 84 -2.02 4.01 -21.19
CA LEU A 84 -2.63 5.34 -21.22
C LEU A 84 -1.80 6.24 -22.13
N PRO A 85 -2.43 7.15 -22.91
CA PRO A 85 -1.74 8.25 -23.55
C PRO A 85 -0.83 8.98 -22.55
N ALA A 86 0.35 9.40 -22.98
CA ALA A 86 1.35 10.04 -22.10
C ALA A 86 0.81 11.31 -21.41
N GLN A 87 -0.15 12.00 -22.03
CA GLN A 87 -0.81 13.19 -21.48
C GLN A 87 -1.73 12.92 -20.28
N LEU A 88 -2.00 11.64 -19.98
CA LEU A 88 -2.77 11.19 -18.82
C LEU A 88 -1.87 10.55 -17.76
N LEU A 89 -0.55 10.59 -17.96
CA LEU A 89 0.45 10.15 -16.99
C LEU A 89 0.98 11.37 -16.24
N GLU A 90 1.23 11.20 -14.95
CA GLU A 90 2.00 12.17 -14.18
C GLU A 90 3.48 11.75 -14.21
N PRO A 91 4.42 12.71 -14.30
CA PRO A 91 5.84 12.42 -14.41
C PRO A 91 6.47 12.03 -13.06
N ILE A 92 5.85 11.08 -12.37
CA ILE A 92 6.25 10.56 -11.07
C ILE A 92 6.40 9.02 -11.20
N PRO A 93 7.53 8.43 -10.78
CA PRO A 93 7.68 6.98 -10.74
C PRO A 93 6.69 6.32 -9.78
N ASN A 94 6.18 5.15 -10.15
CA ASN A 94 5.24 4.38 -9.32
C ASN A 94 5.81 4.08 -7.93
N LEU A 95 7.09 3.73 -7.84
CA LEU A 95 7.76 3.43 -6.56
C LEU A 95 7.90 4.62 -5.62
N GLU A 96 7.98 5.84 -6.17
CA GLU A 96 7.93 7.08 -5.38
C GLU A 96 6.50 7.41 -4.96
N TYR A 97 5.55 7.25 -5.88
CA TYR A 97 4.17 7.69 -5.70
C TYR A 97 3.38 6.88 -4.65
N TRP A 98 3.58 5.57 -4.54
CA TRP A 98 2.73 4.67 -3.73
C TRP A 98 3.20 4.44 -2.28
N HIS A 99 4.10 5.26 -1.73
CA HIS A 99 4.52 5.07 -0.34
C HIS A 99 3.39 5.38 0.67
N TYR A 100 3.47 4.80 1.88
CA TYR A 100 2.46 4.93 2.94
C TYR A 100 2.78 6.02 4.00
N LEU A 101 3.69 6.95 3.69
CA LEU A 101 4.26 7.88 4.66
C LEU A 101 3.90 9.34 4.40
N ASP A 102 2.64 9.63 4.04
CA ASP A 102 2.17 11.03 3.89
C ASP A 102 2.17 11.80 5.22
N ARG A 103 2.04 11.08 6.35
CA ARG A 103 2.16 11.59 7.73
C ARG A 103 3.09 10.69 8.55
N PRO A 104 4.41 10.73 8.32
CA PRO A 104 5.34 9.78 8.92
C PRO A 104 5.43 9.91 10.45
N GLU A 105 5.02 11.06 11.01
CA GLU A 105 4.93 11.26 12.46
C GLU A 105 3.83 10.40 13.10
N THR A 106 2.76 10.03 12.37
CA THR A 106 1.74 9.12 12.90
C THR A 106 2.21 7.67 12.93
N PHE A 107 3.07 7.29 11.97
CA PHE A 107 3.71 5.97 11.91
C PHE A 107 4.64 5.75 13.12
N VAL A 108 5.58 6.68 13.35
CA VAL A 108 6.57 6.51 14.43
C VAL A 108 5.95 6.46 15.82
N ALA A 109 4.75 7.01 15.99
CA ALA A 109 4.04 7.07 17.26
C ALA A 109 3.20 5.83 17.60
N ILE A 110 3.09 4.85 16.68
CA ILE A 110 2.27 3.63 16.91
C ILE A 110 2.72 2.89 18.20
N GLY A 111 4.03 2.83 18.44
CA GLY A 111 4.60 2.07 19.55
C GLY A 111 4.58 2.75 20.92
N ASP A 112 4.15 4.01 21.00
CA ASP A 112 4.38 4.84 22.18
C ASP A 112 3.50 4.47 23.36
N SER A 113 2.27 4.03 23.12
CA SER A 113 1.33 3.70 24.20
C SER A 113 1.69 2.40 24.93
N GLU A 114 1.70 2.43 26.26
CA GLU A 114 1.75 1.22 27.10
C GLU A 114 0.47 0.37 26.98
N ASP A 115 -0.65 0.99 26.66
CA ASP A 115 -1.94 0.33 26.50
C ASP A 115 -2.09 -0.28 25.09
N ALA A 116 -2.47 -1.57 25.03
CA ALA A 116 -2.62 -2.27 23.76
C ALA A 116 -3.68 -1.64 22.84
N LEU A 117 -4.78 -1.13 23.41
CA LEU A 117 -5.78 -0.40 22.65
C LEU A 117 -5.22 0.95 22.17
N GLY A 118 -4.45 1.67 22.98
CA GLY A 118 -3.75 2.89 22.56
C GLY A 118 -2.83 2.69 21.35
N ARG A 119 -2.05 1.60 21.30
CA ARG A 119 -1.24 1.26 20.12
C ARG A 119 -2.09 0.90 18.91
N MET A 120 -3.19 0.16 19.10
CA MET A 120 -4.16 -0.12 18.03
C MET A 120 -4.79 1.17 17.46
N LEU A 121 -5.12 2.15 18.32
CA LEU A 121 -5.57 3.47 17.88
C LEU A 121 -4.45 4.22 17.13
N GLY A 122 -3.18 4.04 17.52
CA GLY A 122 -2.02 4.49 16.76
C GLY A 122 -1.98 3.92 15.34
N CYS A 123 -2.19 2.60 15.19
CA CYS A 123 -2.30 1.96 13.87
C CYS A 123 -3.46 2.52 13.05
N LEU A 124 -4.62 2.81 13.67
CA LEU A 124 -5.75 3.43 12.98
C LEU A 124 -5.44 4.87 12.55
N ARG A 125 -4.76 5.66 13.40
CA ARG A 125 -4.33 7.01 13.04
C ARG A 125 -3.38 6.97 11.84
N PHE A 126 -2.40 6.08 11.84
CA PHE A 126 -1.54 5.84 10.69
C PHE A 126 -2.35 5.41 9.47
N TRP A 127 -3.27 4.46 9.62
CA TRP A 127 -4.11 3.95 8.54
C TRP A 127 -4.92 5.04 7.82
N PHE A 128 -5.54 5.96 8.57
CA PHE A 128 -6.31 7.06 7.98
C PHE A 128 -5.45 8.21 7.44
N THR A 129 -4.14 8.22 7.71
CA THR A 129 -3.24 9.31 7.32
C THR A 129 -2.12 8.88 6.36
N LYS A 130 -2.00 7.60 6.04
CA LYS A 130 -0.92 7.06 5.19
C LYS A 130 -1.00 7.50 3.72
N ASP A 131 -2.20 7.86 3.25
CA ASP A 131 -2.50 8.15 1.84
C ASP A 131 -3.34 9.43 1.64
N LEU A 132 -3.06 10.49 2.40
CA LEU A 132 -3.72 11.80 2.24
C LEU A 132 -3.57 12.40 0.84
N LYS A 133 -2.58 11.97 0.05
CA LYS A 133 -2.45 12.31 -1.37
C LYS A 133 -3.69 11.95 -2.19
N TYR A 134 -4.46 10.92 -1.86
CA TYR A 134 -5.73 10.60 -2.55
C TYR A 134 -6.92 11.41 -2.04
N VAL A 135 -6.78 12.04 -0.87
CA VAL A 135 -7.80 12.90 -0.28
C VAL A 135 -7.71 14.32 -0.84
N HIS A 136 -6.48 14.85 -0.93
CA HIS A 136 -6.22 16.23 -1.33
C HIS A 136 -5.70 16.38 -2.76
N GLY A 137 -5.21 15.30 -3.36
CA GLY A 137 -4.67 15.28 -4.72
C GLY A 137 -5.68 14.85 -5.78
N LYS A 138 -5.28 14.99 -7.04
CA LYS A 138 -6.05 14.48 -8.18
C LYS A 138 -5.65 13.04 -8.47
N PRO A 139 -6.60 12.14 -8.81
CA PRO A 139 -6.24 10.80 -9.25
C PRO A 139 -5.34 10.87 -10.47
N CYS A 140 -4.20 10.19 -10.41
CA CYS A 140 -3.27 10.16 -11.52
C CYS A 140 -2.70 8.76 -11.76
N LYS A 141 -2.08 8.57 -12.93
CA LYS A 141 -1.34 7.35 -13.25
C LYS A 141 0.16 7.66 -13.28
N PRO A 142 0.96 7.15 -12.32
CA PRO A 142 2.41 7.28 -12.36
C PRO A 142 3.04 6.38 -13.44
N TYR A 143 4.33 6.54 -13.68
CA TYR A 143 5.08 5.65 -14.58
C TYR A 143 5.19 4.24 -13.99
N ASN A 144 4.78 3.22 -14.75
CA ASN A 144 4.99 1.84 -14.37
C ASN A 144 6.48 1.55 -14.16
N SER A 145 6.84 0.96 -13.03
CA SER A 145 8.23 0.62 -12.73
C SER A 145 8.73 -0.60 -13.51
N THR A 146 10.02 -0.60 -13.80
CA THR A 146 10.75 -1.70 -14.45
C THR A 146 11.23 -2.72 -13.43
N LEU A 147 11.50 -3.96 -13.85
CA LEU A 147 12.02 -4.99 -12.94
C LEU A 147 13.38 -4.57 -12.36
N GLY A 148 13.53 -4.64 -11.04
CA GLY A 148 14.74 -4.24 -10.31
C GLY A 148 14.88 -2.73 -10.11
N GLU A 149 13.91 -1.93 -10.58
CA GLU A 149 13.83 -0.52 -10.20
C GLU A 149 13.59 -0.40 -8.70
N PHE A 150 14.25 0.56 -8.06
CA PHE A 150 14.07 0.83 -6.64
C PHE A 150 13.96 2.32 -6.38
N PHE A 151 13.23 2.66 -5.32
CA PHE A 151 13.15 4.01 -4.78
C PHE A 151 13.50 3.97 -3.30
N ARG A 152 14.25 4.98 -2.85
CA ARG A 152 14.61 5.16 -1.45
C ARG A 152 14.47 6.61 -1.05
N CYS A 153 13.98 6.83 0.16
CA CYS A 153 13.90 8.17 0.74
C CYS A 153 14.01 8.10 2.26
N GLN A 154 14.30 9.24 2.85
CA GLN A 154 14.39 9.41 4.30
C GLN A 154 13.68 10.68 4.71
N TRP A 155 12.94 10.60 5.81
CA TRP A 155 12.35 11.76 6.47
C TRP A 155 13.05 12.02 7.78
N GLN A 156 13.28 13.30 8.09
CA GLN A 156 13.48 13.76 9.45
C GLN A 156 12.12 14.13 10.01
N VAL A 157 11.67 13.40 11.02
CA VAL A 157 10.30 13.44 11.52
C VAL A 157 10.33 13.92 12.96
N GLU A 158 9.62 14.98 13.28
CA GLU A 158 9.45 15.38 14.67
C GLU A 158 8.48 14.43 15.37
N ASP A 159 8.92 13.79 16.45
CA ASP A 159 8.13 12.89 17.29
C ASP A 159 7.08 13.64 18.13
N SER A 160 6.11 14.22 17.43
CA SER A 160 5.12 15.17 17.94
C SER A 160 3.73 14.55 18.07
N ALA A 161 3.48 13.41 17.41
CA ALA A 161 2.20 12.74 17.42
C ALA A 161 2.02 11.93 18.70
N GLY A 162 1.62 12.57 19.80
CA GLY A 162 1.40 11.90 21.08
C GLY A 162 0.43 10.71 21.02
N SER A 163 0.46 9.87 22.05
CA SER A 163 -0.44 8.72 22.18
C SER A 163 -1.90 9.15 22.30
N LEU A 164 -2.80 8.39 21.66
CA LEU A 164 -4.25 8.62 21.73
C LEU A 164 -4.88 8.07 23.02
N ARG A 165 -4.19 7.17 23.71
CA ARG A 165 -4.66 6.54 24.95
C ARG A 165 -3.50 5.88 25.70
N GLY A 166 -3.58 5.89 27.03
CA GLY A 166 -2.58 5.27 27.89
C GLY A 166 -1.32 6.12 28.02
N GLU A 167 -0.52 5.80 29.04
CA GLU A 167 0.77 6.47 29.24
C GLU A 167 1.73 6.15 28.09
N GLU A 168 2.55 7.14 27.75
CA GLU A 168 3.61 6.96 26.76
C GLU A 168 4.83 6.32 27.42
N THR A 169 5.32 5.24 26.80
CA THR A 169 6.72 4.84 26.95
C THR A 169 7.57 6.05 26.63
N LYS A 170 8.56 6.36 27.47
CA LYS A 170 9.65 7.24 27.06
C LYS A 170 10.58 6.39 26.21
N PRO A 171 10.55 6.44 24.87
CA PRO A 171 11.37 5.56 24.08
C PRO A 171 12.81 6.00 24.30
N ASN A 172 13.65 5.11 24.84
CA ASN A 172 15.08 5.36 24.88
C ASN A 172 15.57 5.40 23.43
N LEU A 173 16.28 6.46 23.03
CA LEU A 173 17.10 6.42 21.82
C LEU A 173 18.00 5.19 21.92
N GLN A 174 17.77 4.17 21.08
CA GLN A 174 18.77 3.13 20.88
C GLN A 174 20.03 3.84 20.36
N GLN A 175 21.18 3.42 20.87
CA GLN A 175 22.50 4.01 20.67
C GLN A 175 22.84 4.13 19.17
N THR A 176 22.33 5.18 18.52
CA THR A 176 22.98 5.72 17.34
C THR A 176 24.28 6.35 17.84
N VAL A 177 25.35 6.26 17.05
CA VAL A 177 26.71 6.72 17.39
C VAL A 177 26.82 8.19 17.89
N ALA A 178 25.73 8.95 17.85
CA ALA A 178 25.65 10.35 18.28
C ALA A 178 24.63 10.63 19.41
N ALA A 179 23.86 9.65 19.91
CA ALA A 179 22.84 9.89 20.93
C ALA A 179 23.36 9.57 22.36
N PRO A 180 23.29 10.51 23.32
CA PRO A 180 23.60 10.22 24.72
C PRO A 180 22.62 9.20 25.32
N GLU A 181 23.11 8.34 26.21
CA GLU A 181 22.34 7.29 26.87
C GLU A 181 21.10 7.85 27.61
N GLY A 182 19.94 7.21 27.43
CA GLY A 182 18.73 7.46 28.24
C GLY A 182 17.86 8.66 27.85
N GLY A 183 18.02 9.21 26.64
CA GLY A 183 17.18 10.31 26.15
C GLY A 183 15.85 9.87 25.55
N THR A 184 14.75 10.56 25.90
CA THR A 184 13.44 10.46 25.21
C THR A 184 13.51 11.06 23.81
N THR A 185 12.76 10.48 22.86
CA THR A 185 12.57 10.98 21.49
C THR A 185 11.50 12.07 21.38
N LYS A 186 10.64 12.26 22.39
CA LYS A 186 9.48 13.16 22.32
C LYS A 186 9.87 14.58 21.89
N ASN A 187 9.16 15.11 20.89
CA ASN A 187 9.39 16.41 20.24
C ASN A 187 10.82 16.59 19.71
N LYS A 188 11.53 15.50 19.43
CA LYS A 188 12.85 15.53 18.77
C LYS A 188 12.74 14.91 17.39
N PRO A 189 13.62 15.31 16.45
CA PRO A 189 13.69 14.67 15.15
C PRO A 189 14.17 13.22 15.30
N VAL A 190 13.42 12.29 14.71
CA VAL A 190 13.80 10.89 14.48
C VAL A 190 13.88 10.64 12.98
N LYS A 191 14.63 9.61 12.58
CA LYS A 191 14.79 9.27 11.16
C LYS A 191 13.88 8.10 10.76
N VAL A 192 13.11 8.30 9.70
CA VAL A 192 12.35 7.23 9.03
C VAL A 192 12.96 6.99 7.67
N SER A 193 13.35 5.74 7.38
CA SER A 193 13.87 5.33 6.07
C SER A 193 12.83 4.48 5.35
N TYR A 194 12.66 4.70 4.05
CA TYR A 194 11.81 3.90 3.17
C TYR A 194 12.63 3.39 1.99
N LEU A 195 12.42 2.12 1.67
CA LEU A 195 12.95 1.44 0.49
C LEU A 195 11.81 0.68 -0.16
N THR A 196 11.70 0.77 -1.48
CA THR A 196 10.81 -0.10 -2.25
C THR A 196 11.52 -0.53 -3.53
N GLU A 197 11.24 -1.76 -3.96
CA GLU A 197 11.81 -2.35 -5.17
C GLU A 197 10.73 -3.06 -5.97
N GLN A 198 10.73 -2.90 -7.28
CA GLN A 198 9.89 -3.65 -8.20
C GLN A 198 10.48 -5.05 -8.41
N THR A 199 9.98 -6.03 -7.65
CA THR A 199 10.49 -7.41 -7.63
C THR A 199 9.92 -8.30 -8.74
N SER A 200 8.82 -7.89 -9.37
CA SER A 200 8.24 -8.55 -10.54
C SER A 200 7.57 -7.53 -11.46
N HIS A 201 7.66 -7.75 -12.78
CA HIS A 201 6.99 -6.93 -13.79
C HIS A 201 5.71 -7.57 -14.37
N HIS A 202 5.65 -8.91 -14.43
CA HIS A 202 4.52 -9.66 -14.98
C HIS A 202 4.19 -10.88 -14.09
N PRO A 203 3.25 -10.76 -13.13
CA PRO A 203 2.49 -9.54 -12.80
C PRO A 203 3.34 -8.47 -12.09
N PRO A 204 2.94 -7.20 -12.11
CA PRO A 204 3.65 -6.13 -11.40
C PRO A 204 3.52 -6.34 -9.87
N VAL A 205 4.64 -6.50 -9.19
CA VAL A 205 4.74 -6.60 -7.73
C VAL A 205 5.94 -5.78 -7.26
N SER A 206 5.73 -4.96 -6.23
CA SER A 206 6.79 -4.26 -5.51
C SER A 206 6.87 -4.75 -4.07
N ALA A 207 8.06 -4.77 -3.49
CA ALA A 207 8.26 -5.03 -2.06
C ALA A 207 8.76 -3.75 -1.41
N PHE A 208 8.19 -3.37 -0.26
CA PHE A 208 8.62 -2.19 0.49
C PHE A 208 9.06 -2.54 1.91
N TYR A 209 9.93 -1.69 2.44
CA TYR A 209 10.42 -1.73 3.80
C TYR A 209 10.54 -0.30 4.36
N VAL A 210 10.08 -0.11 5.59
CA VAL A 210 10.13 1.12 6.37
C VAL A 210 10.83 0.83 7.68
N ASP A 211 11.74 1.70 8.11
CA ASP A 211 12.46 1.53 9.35
C ASP A 211 12.65 2.84 10.11
N CYS A 212 12.44 2.80 11.42
CA CYS A 212 12.76 3.86 12.37
C CYS A 212 13.41 3.26 13.63
N PRO A 213 14.75 3.11 13.64
CA PRO A 213 15.48 2.52 14.77
C PRO A 213 15.30 3.28 16.09
N ASP A 214 15.25 4.62 16.02
CA ASP A 214 15.08 5.50 17.19
C ASP A 214 13.79 5.19 17.96
N LYS A 215 12.76 4.71 17.26
CA LYS A 215 11.45 4.35 17.81
C LYS A 215 11.24 2.85 17.90
N GLY A 216 12.16 2.05 17.35
CA GLY A 216 12.11 0.59 17.36
C GLY A 216 10.89 0.05 16.62
N ILE A 217 10.54 0.67 15.49
CA ILE A 217 9.40 0.33 14.66
C ILE A 217 9.83 0.17 13.21
N SER A 218 9.31 -0.88 12.55
CA SER A 218 9.45 -1.08 11.11
C SER A 218 8.11 -1.44 10.48
N ALA A 219 8.02 -1.31 9.16
CA ALA A 219 6.91 -1.85 8.39
C ALA A 219 7.36 -2.48 7.08
N CYS A 220 6.65 -3.50 6.61
CA CYS A 220 6.93 -4.13 5.33
C CYS A 220 5.67 -4.64 4.65
N GLY A 221 5.79 -5.00 3.38
CA GLY A 221 4.70 -5.60 2.63
C GLY A 221 5.03 -5.69 1.14
N TYR A 222 4.06 -6.22 0.40
CA TYR A 222 4.10 -6.31 -1.05
C TYR A 222 2.94 -5.53 -1.67
N ASP A 223 3.26 -4.65 -2.61
CA ASP A 223 2.28 -3.92 -3.39
C ASP A 223 2.05 -4.66 -4.71
N GLN A 224 0.91 -5.34 -4.77
CA GLN A 224 0.34 -5.88 -5.99
C GLN A 224 -1.11 -5.41 -6.11
N LEU A 225 -1.46 -4.83 -7.26
CA LEU A 225 -2.81 -4.37 -7.56
C LEU A 225 -3.49 -5.33 -8.55
N SER A 226 -4.76 -5.60 -8.31
CA SER A 226 -5.68 -6.27 -9.23
C SER A 226 -6.77 -5.28 -9.61
N ALA A 227 -6.88 -4.98 -10.91
CA ALA A 227 -7.84 -4.02 -11.44
C ALA A 227 -8.91 -4.72 -12.29
N LYS A 228 -10.18 -4.36 -12.08
CA LYS A 228 -11.34 -4.87 -12.82
C LYS A 228 -12.28 -3.74 -13.20
N PHE A 229 -12.69 -3.68 -14.46
CA PHE A 229 -13.65 -2.70 -14.95
C PHE A 229 -15.07 -3.13 -14.57
N THR A 230 -15.84 -2.18 -14.04
CA THR A 230 -17.22 -2.39 -13.58
C THR A 230 -18.24 -1.77 -14.54
N GLY A 231 -17.79 -1.21 -15.67
CA GLY A 231 -18.63 -0.53 -16.66
C GLY A 231 -18.54 1.00 -16.57
N THR A 232 -18.65 1.57 -15.37
CA THR A 232 -18.53 3.02 -15.15
C THR A 232 -17.32 3.41 -14.29
N SER A 233 -16.68 2.45 -13.64
CA SER A 233 -15.49 2.64 -12.82
C SER A 233 -14.48 1.49 -13.02
N VAL A 234 -13.27 1.68 -12.49
CA VAL A 234 -12.28 0.62 -12.34
C VAL A 234 -12.18 0.32 -10.85
N LYS A 235 -12.55 -0.91 -10.46
CA LYS A 235 -12.34 -1.43 -9.10
C LYS A 235 -10.90 -1.92 -8.99
N VAL A 236 -10.17 -1.41 -8.02
CA VAL A 236 -8.80 -1.78 -7.67
C VAL A 236 -8.84 -2.49 -6.33
N THR A 237 -8.22 -3.66 -6.27
CA THR A 237 -8.16 -4.53 -5.09
C THR A 237 -6.73 -5.05 -4.89
N PRO A 238 -6.38 -5.51 -3.68
CA PRO A 238 -5.13 -6.22 -3.46
C PRO A 238 -5.02 -7.46 -4.34
N GLY A 239 -3.86 -7.65 -4.97
CA GLY A 239 -3.51 -8.91 -5.63
C GLY A 239 -3.18 -10.00 -4.60
N GLN A 240 -3.04 -11.24 -5.07
CA GLN A 240 -2.78 -12.41 -4.21
C GLN A 240 -1.51 -12.30 -3.34
N TYR A 241 -0.52 -11.51 -3.77
CA TYR A 241 0.71 -11.29 -3.01
C TYR A 241 0.62 -10.10 -2.04
N ASN A 242 -0.36 -9.21 -2.20
CA ASN A 242 -0.59 -8.10 -1.27
C ASN A 242 -1.46 -8.58 -0.10
N GLN A 243 -0.79 -8.92 1.00
CA GLN A 243 -1.41 -9.38 2.25
C GLN A 243 -1.61 -8.23 3.26
N GLY A 244 -1.39 -6.98 2.84
CA GLY A 244 -1.44 -5.80 3.70
C GLY A 244 -0.06 -5.28 4.12
N ILE A 245 -0.09 -4.31 5.03
CA ILE A 245 1.07 -3.70 5.66
C ILE A 245 1.31 -4.41 7.00
N PHE A 246 2.52 -4.90 7.22
CA PHE A 246 2.94 -5.50 8.49
C PHE A 246 3.77 -4.48 9.26
N VAL A 247 3.29 -4.03 10.42
CA VAL A 247 3.99 -3.08 11.29
C VAL A 247 4.51 -3.82 12.51
N THR A 248 5.83 -3.82 12.73
CA THR A 248 6.48 -4.49 13.86
C THR A 248 7.01 -3.49 14.87
N LEU A 249 6.67 -3.70 16.14
CA LEU A 249 7.20 -2.98 17.30
C LEU A 249 8.28 -3.81 18.00
N HIS A 250 9.55 -3.57 17.65
CA HIS A 250 10.69 -4.36 18.11
C HIS A 250 10.91 -4.29 19.62
N ARG A 251 10.55 -3.16 20.25
CA ARG A 251 10.68 -2.94 21.71
C ARG A 251 9.54 -3.55 22.52
N ARG A 252 8.56 -4.17 21.85
CA ARG A 252 7.37 -4.78 22.45
C ARG A 252 7.39 -6.30 22.21
N ASP A 253 8.58 -6.91 22.31
CA ASP A 253 8.79 -8.32 22.01
C ASP A 253 8.28 -8.68 20.59
N ASN A 254 8.60 -7.82 19.61
CA ASN A 254 8.13 -7.92 18.22
C ASN A 254 6.59 -8.05 18.11
N GLU A 255 5.84 -7.19 18.81
CA GLU A 255 4.39 -7.07 18.57
C GLU A 255 4.14 -6.60 17.13
N GLU A 256 3.34 -7.37 16.38
CA GLU A 256 3.11 -7.13 14.96
C GLU A 256 1.63 -6.86 14.68
N TYR A 257 1.38 -5.89 13.79
CA TYR A 257 0.06 -5.55 13.28
C TYR A 257 -0.01 -5.81 11.78
N GLN A 258 -1.04 -6.51 11.33
CA GLN A 258 -1.36 -6.67 9.90
C GLN A 258 -2.54 -5.77 9.52
N LEU A 259 -2.33 -4.89 8.55
CA LEU A 259 -3.32 -3.93 8.05
C LEU A 259 -3.66 -4.26 6.60
N THR A 260 -4.80 -4.91 6.36
CA THR A 260 -5.25 -5.27 5.00
C THR A 260 -5.91 -4.07 4.32
N HIS A 261 -5.97 -4.08 2.98
CA HIS A 261 -6.53 -2.97 2.21
C HIS A 261 -7.99 -3.21 1.77
N PRO A 262 -8.84 -2.17 1.78
CA PRO A 262 -10.16 -2.19 1.16
C PRO A 262 -10.04 -2.12 -0.37
N ALA A 263 -11.18 -2.17 -1.06
CA ALA A 263 -11.22 -1.86 -2.47
C ALA A 263 -11.24 -0.34 -2.70
N ALA A 264 -10.56 0.10 -3.75
CA ALA A 264 -10.68 1.46 -4.27
C ALA A 264 -11.39 1.44 -5.62
N PHE A 265 -12.08 2.52 -5.97
CA PHE A 265 -12.75 2.67 -7.25
C PHE A 265 -12.30 3.98 -7.88
N LEU A 266 -11.81 3.90 -9.10
CA LEU A 266 -11.59 5.07 -9.94
C LEU A 266 -12.83 5.27 -10.81
N GLY A 267 -13.58 6.33 -10.54
CA GLY A 267 -14.83 6.66 -11.23
C GLY A 267 -14.74 7.96 -12.04
N GLY A 268 -15.89 8.39 -12.58
CA GLY A 268 -16.03 9.71 -13.20
C GLY A 268 -15.62 9.80 -14.68
N PHE A 269 -15.22 8.68 -15.29
CA PHE A 269 -14.73 8.65 -16.66
C PHE A 269 -15.71 9.21 -17.72
N LEU A 270 -17.02 9.00 -17.55
CA LEU A 270 -18.02 9.51 -18.49
C LEU A 270 -18.23 11.03 -18.40
N ARG A 271 -17.99 11.60 -17.22
CA ARG A 271 -18.21 13.03 -16.94
C ARG A 271 -16.92 13.85 -17.03
N GLY A 272 -15.77 13.20 -17.24
CA GLY A 272 -14.45 13.83 -17.31
C GLY A 272 -13.83 14.25 -15.99
N ASN A 273 -14.59 14.19 -14.89
CA ASN A 273 -14.09 14.49 -13.54
C ASN A 273 -13.78 13.19 -12.81
N LEU A 274 -12.52 12.75 -12.87
CA LEU A 274 -12.07 11.55 -12.16
C LEU A 274 -12.15 11.76 -10.65
N TYR A 275 -12.59 10.72 -9.94
CA TYR A 275 -12.59 10.67 -8.49
C TYR A 275 -12.23 9.27 -7.99
N VAL A 276 -11.66 9.20 -6.80
CA VAL A 276 -11.44 7.95 -6.08
C VAL A 276 -12.51 7.82 -5.00
N SER A 277 -13.11 6.64 -4.91
CA SER A 277 -13.90 6.24 -3.74
C SER A 277 -13.35 4.93 -3.18
N VAL A 278 -13.65 4.66 -1.90
CA VAL A 278 -13.18 3.46 -1.20
C VAL A 278 -14.40 2.69 -0.72
N ALA A 279 -14.37 1.37 -0.83
CA ALA A 279 -15.44 0.51 -0.36
C ALA A 279 -14.94 -0.87 0.08
N ASP A 280 -15.86 -1.75 0.46
CA ASP A 280 -15.60 -3.05 1.09
C ASP A 280 -15.03 -2.91 2.51
N THR A 281 -14.57 -4.04 3.05
CA THR A 281 -14.08 -4.16 4.41
C THR A 281 -12.58 -4.38 4.42
N CYS A 282 -11.91 -3.78 5.39
CA CYS A 282 -10.52 -4.09 5.69
C CYS A 282 -10.33 -4.37 7.19
N PHE A 283 -9.19 -4.95 7.53
CA PHE A 283 -8.91 -5.44 8.87
C PHE A 283 -7.57 -4.93 9.36
N ILE A 284 -7.54 -4.55 10.64
CA ILE A 284 -6.30 -4.32 11.37
C ILE A 284 -6.27 -5.34 12.50
N THR A 285 -5.23 -6.17 12.55
CA THR A 285 -5.15 -7.27 13.51
C THR A 285 -3.81 -7.28 14.22
N CYS A 286 -3.81 -7.64 15.50
CA CYS A 286 -2.61 -8.00 16.23
C CYS A 286 -2.89 -9.27 17.03
N ALA A 287 -2.33 -10.40 16.58
CA ALA A 287 -2.55 -11.69 17.22
C ALA A 287 -2.04 -11.72 18.67
N LYS A 288 -0.90 -11.07 18.92
CA LYS A 288 -0.23 -11.05 20.21
C LYS A 288 -1.05 -10.39 21.32
N ASN A 289 -1.69 -9.26 21.01
CA ASN A 289 -2.55 -8.58 21.96
C ASN A 289 -4.02 -9.00 21.83
N GLY A 290 -4.37 -9.82 20.83
CA GLY A 290 -5.73 -10.33 20.62
C GLY A 290 -6.75 -9.23 20.26
N ILE A 291 -6.32 -8.14 19.63
CA ILE A 291 -7.22 -7.07 19.17
C ILE A 291 -7.38 -7.15 17.66
N LYS A 292 -8.62 -7.08 17.20
CA LYS A 292 -8.99 -6.98 15.79
C LYS A 292 -9.87 -5.76 15.58
N VAL A 293 -9.67 -5.11 14.44
CA VAL A 293 -10.51 -4.03 13.93
C VAL A 293 -11.13 -4.48 12.63
N ILE A 294 -12.43 -4.23 12.49
CA ILE A 294 -13.13 -4.30 11.22
C ILE A 294 -13.45 -2.85 10.82
N LEU A 295 -12.97 -2.41 9.67
CA LEU A 295 -13.38 -1.15 9.06
C LEU A 295 -14.20 -1.45 7.81
N HIS A 296 -15.42 -0.92 7.75
CA HIS A 296 -16.31 -1.02 6.62
C HIS A 296 -16.42 0.35 5.94
N TYR A 297 -15.95 0.43 4.70
CA TYR A 297 -16.10 1.59 3.84
C TYR A 297 -17.37 1.42 3.03
N LEU A 298 -18.34 2.31 3.23
CA LEU A 298 -19.66 2.16 2.63
C LEU A 298 -19.64 2.61 1.17
N GLU A 299 -20.11 1.74 0.28
CA GLU A 299 -20.37 2.10 -1.12
C GLU A 299 -21.42 3.20 -1.20
N GLU A 300 -21.20 4.14 -2.12
CA GLU A 300 -22.11 5.25 -2.34
C GLU A 300 -23.24 4.82 -3.28
N GLY A 301 -24.48 5.10 -2.89
CA GLY A 301 -25.65 4.82 -3.73
C GLY A 301 -25.75 5.76 -4.94
N TYR A 302 -26.39 5.29 -6.01
CA TYR A 302 -26.57 6.01 -7.29
C TYR A 302 -27.26 7.39 -7.21
N PHE A 303 -27.93 7.72 -6.10
CA PHE A 303 -28.78 8.92 -5.96
C PHE A 303 -28.44 9.83 -4.75
N GLY A 304 -27.27 9.66 -4.11
CA GLY A 304 -26.87 10.43 -2.92
C GLY A 304 -25.64 11.32 -3.12
N LYS A 305 -25.46 12.31 -2.23
CA LYS A 305 -24.17 13.02 -2.08
C LYS A 305 -23.13 12.04 -1.52
N THR A 306 -21.90 12.13 -2.02
CA THR A 306 -20.77 11.31 -1.57
C THR A 306 -20.52 11.51 -0.07
N GLN A 307 -20.72 10.46 0.74
CA GLN A 307 -20.52 10.55 2.19
C GLN A 307 -19.13 10.12 2.62
N ASN A 308 -18.40 9.36 1.77
CA ASN A 308 -17.09 8.80 2.12
C ASN A 308 -17.09 8.17 3.51
N LYS A 309 -18.18 7.47 3.83
CA LYS A 309 -18.47 6.99 5.16
C LYS A 309 -17.60 5.77 5.46
N VAL A 310 -17.00 5.78 6.65
CA VAL A 310 -16.35 4.62 7.25
C VAL A 310 -16.97 4.35 8.62
N GLU A 311 -17.25 3.08 8.88
CA GLU A 311 -17.70 2.55 10.16
C GLU A 311 -16.74 1.46 10.61
N GLY A 312 -16.61 1.26 11.91
CA GLY A 312 -15.76 0.19 12.40
C GLY A 312 -16.01 -0.22 13.84
N VAL A 313 -15.44 -1.36 14.18
CA VAL A 313 -15.45 -1.91 15.54
C VAL A 313 -14.07 -2.42 15.89
N VAL A 314 -13.61 -2.06 17.08
CA VAL A 314 -12.38 -2.55 17.71
C VAL A 314 -12.81 -3.51 18.81
N TYR A 315 -12.32 -4.75 18.80
CA TYR A 315 -12.76 -5.77 19.74
C TYR A 315 -11.65 -6.76 20.09
N LYS A 316 -11.84 -7.46 21.21
CA LYS A 316 -10.97 -8.57 21.63
C LYS A 316 -11.42 -9.87 21.00
N CYS A 317 -10.47 -10.66 20.49
CA CYS A 317 -10.72 -12.00 19.98
C CYS A 317 -9.44 -12.85 19.99
N ASP A 318 -9.60 -14.16 19.79
CA ASP A 318 -8.51 -15.03 19.35
C ASP A 318 -8.34 -14.84 17.83
N VAL A 319 -7.42 -13.97 17.42
CA VAL A 319 -7.24 -13.54 16.03
C VAL A 319 -7.02 -14.73 15.08
N GLU A 320 -6.34 -15.78 15.54
CA GLU A 320 -6.04 -16.97 14.73
C GLU A 320 -7.30 -17.82 14.45
N LYS A 321 -8.31 -17.73 15.32
CA LYS A 321 -9.56 -18.50 15.21
C LYS A 321 -10.75 -17.67 14.75
N ASP A 322 -10.68 -16.35 14.91
CA ASP A 322 -11.79 -15.45 14.61
C ASP A 322 -12.05 -15.35 13.10
N LYS A 323 -13.28 -15.68 12.72
CA LYS A 323 -13.77 -15.61 11.33
C LYS A 323 -14.69 -14.42 11.09
N THR A 324 -14.81 -13.53 12.07
CA THR A 324 -15.76 -12.43 12.04
C THR A 324 -15.31 -11.39 11.02
N THR A 325 -16.17 -11.10 10.04
CA THR A 325 -15.88 -10.13 8.97
C THR A 325 -16.84 -8.95 8.97
N LYS A 326 -17.96 -9.02 9.69
CA LYS A 326 -18.97 -7.97 9.73
C LYS A 326 -19.06 -7.36 11.12
N ILE A 327 -19.20 -6.04 11.17
CA ILE A 327 -19.30 -5.26 12.43
C ILE A 327 -20.41 -5.80 13.34
N LYS A 328 -21.59 -6.08 12.78
CA LYS A 328 -22.78 -6.54 13.52
C LYS A 328 -22.65 -7.94 14.13
N ASP A 329 -21.69 -8.74 13.66
CA ASP A 329 -21.49 -10.12 14.13
C ASP A 329 -20.54 -10.15 15.35
N VAL A 330 -19.97 -9.00 15.74
CA VAL A 330 -19.10 -8.87 16.93
C VAL A 330 -19.97 -8.75 18.19
N PRO A 331 -19.80 -9.62 19.20
CA PRO A 331 -20.54 -9.52 20.45
C PRO A 331 -20.16 -8.26 21.24
N ASP A 332 -21.15 -7.52 21.76
CA ASP A 332 -20.92 -6.27 22.51
C ASP A 332 -19.95 -6.41 23.69
N LYS A 333 -19.95 -7.57 24.36
CA LYS A 333 -19.04 -7.86 25.48
C LYS A 333 -17.55 -7.84 25.09
N ASP A 334 -17.26 -8.05 23.81
CA ASP A 334 -15.91 -8.12 23.27
C ASP A 334 -15.48 -6.78 22.67
N VAL A 335 -16.42 -5.83 22.49
CA VAL A 335 -16.18 -4.52 21.89
C VAL A 335 -15.40 -3.60 22.84
N LEU A 336 -14.24 -3.14 22.36
CA LEU A 336 -13.42 -2.12 23.00
C LEU A 336 -13.81 -0.70 22.59
N GLY A 337 -14.32 -0.55 21.37
CA GLY A 337 -14.83 0.73 20.87
C GLY A 337 -15.30 0.67 19.42
N ARG A 338 -15.86 1.78 18.95
CA ARG A 338 -16.39 1.92 17.60
C ARG A 338 -15.73 3.09 16.88
N VAL A 339 -15.61 2.95 15.57
CA VAL A 339 -15.08 3.97 14.64
C VAL A 339 -16.24 4.46 13.78
N ASP A 340 -16.35 5.77 13.59
CA ASP A 340 -17.39 6.36 12.75
C ASP A 340 -16.89 7.66 12.11
N GLY A 341 -17.12 7.86 10.82
CA GLY A 341 -16.93 9.17 10.23
C GLY A 341 -16.74 9.17 8.72
N CYS A 342 -16.07 10.21 8.24
CA CYS A 342 -15.74 10.43 6.85
C CYS A 342 -14.24 10.26 6.65
N TRP A 343 -13.81 9.27 5.86
CA TRP A 343 -12.39 8.93 5.72
C TRP A 343 -11.56 10.00 5.00
N ILE A 344 -12.22 10.93 4.31
CA ILE A 344 -11.59 12.11 3.68
C ILE A 344 -11.63 13.38 4.54
N ASP A 345 -12.23 13.32 5.73
CA ASP A 345 -12.40 14.48 6.61
C ASP A 345 -12.13 14.07 8.07
N LYS A 346 -13.18 13.79 8.84
CA LYS A 346 -13.08 13.47 10.27
C LYS A 346 -13.58 12.06 10.55
N VAL A 347 -12.76 11.30 11.27
CA VAL A 347 -13.08 10.00 11.83
C VAL A 347 -13.02 10.09 13.36
N TRP A 348 -14.04 9.54 14.01
CA TRP A 348 -14.20 9.54 15.46
C TRP A 348 -14.08 8.13 16.02
N PHE A 349 -13.67 8.06 17.28
CA PHE A 349 -13.64 6.82 18.06
C PHE A 349 -14.45 7.00 19.35
N SER A 350 -15.32 6.05 19.66
CA SER A 350 -16.04 5.96 20.93
C SER A 350 -15.66 4.70 21.70
N TYR A 351 -15.60 4.81 23.03
CA TYR A 351 -15.30 3.66 23.89
C TYR A 351 -16.51 2.76 24.08
N GLY A 352 -16.24 1.45 24.14
CA GLY A 352 -17.24 0.44 24.44
C GLY A 352 -18.24 0.18 23.29
N PRO A 353 -19.32 -0.56 23.57
CA PRO A 353 -20.24 -1.05 22.55
C PRO A 353 -21.25 0.01 22.06
N THR A 354 -21.36 1.15 22.74
CA THR A 354 -22.36 2.16 22.41
C THR A 354 -22.11 2.75 21.02
N GLU A 355 -23.13 2.68 20.17
CA GLU A 355 -23.10 3.28 18.83
C GLU A 355 -22.82 4.78 18.90
N PHE A 356 -22.12 5.28 17.89
CA PHE A 356 -21.79 6.69 17.78
C PHE A 356 -23.07 7.51 17.54
N LYS A 357 -23.55 8.20 18.57
CA LYS A 357 -24.61 9.19 18.41
C LYS A 357 -23.98 10.51 17.99
N LYS A 358 -24.16 10.89 16.73
CA LYS A 358 -23.84 12.23 16.25
C LYS A 358 -24.82 13.21 16.91
N VAL A 359 -24.40 13.84 18.01
CA VAL A 359 -25.15 14.93 18.65
C VAL A 359 -25.00 16.19 17.83
#